data_AF-A0A6N1DNP8-F1
#
_entry.id   AF-A0A6N1DNP8-F1
#
_cell.length_a   1.000
_cell.length_b   1.000
_cell.length_c   1.000
_cell.angle_alpha   90.00
_cell.angle_beta   90.00
_cell.angle_gamma   90.00
#
_symmetry.space_group_name_H-M   'P 1'
#
loop_
_entity.id
_entity.type
_entity.pdbx_description
1 polymer ?
#
loop_
_entity_poly.entity_id
_entity_poly.type
_entity_poly.pdbx_seq_one_letter_code
_entity_poly.pdbx_strand_id
1 'polypeptide(L)'
;MKLSRTPAPGFADPVGMLRACHERMRARLATLERLPAHLVRHGVDRAAQEAAQAVVAYFERAAPRHHADEEDDLFPALRACAGRPGWLPSLAGQLEALAAEHEVLEQGWETLRLDLHALAAGCAAALEAPTVTAWLAAYRRHMEREETEILPRVAALLSASELARIGAAMEARRLPEPAQPALPPGVAARHVTAPYTETDLPQALRLGHVTEAGVWVCITVEQGRVRYRLRSGTRPEWMLAAGDAGPVPPGHPYVVEPLGRARFRLTFYCAANGGCDAALNRALTTLAPSEA
;
A
#
# COMPACT_ATOMS: atom_id res chain seq x y z
N MET A 1 25.33 -28.53 -16.76
CA MET A 1 23.91 -28.13 -16.96
C MET A 1 23.80 -26.65 -16.70
N LYS A 2 23.49 -25.83 -17.72
CA LYS A 2 23.14 -24.42 -17.52
C LYS A 2 21.74 -24.40 -16.89
N LEU A 3 21.65 -23.96 -15.64
CA LEU A 3 20.36 -23.69 -14.99
C LEU A 3 19.67 -22.59 -15.81
N SER A 4 18.66 -22.97 -16.59
CA SER A 4 17.75 -22.02 -17.21
C SER A 4 17.00 -21.32 -16.08
N ARG A 5 17.40 -20.09 -15.77
CA ARG A 5 16.71 -19.25 -14.79
C ARG A 5 15.40 -18.80 -15.46
N THR A 6 14.31 -19.51 -15.19
CA THR A 6 12.97 -19.07 -15.56
C THR A 6 12.81 -17.62 -15.08
N PRO A 7 12.39 -16.67 -15.93
CA PRO A 7 12.15 -15.30 -15.48
C PRO A 7 11.18 -15.34 -14.29
N ALA A 8 11.45 -14.53 -13.27
CA ALA A 8 10.59 -14.48 -12.10
C ALA A 8 9.15 -14.17 -12.55
N PRO A 9 8.13 -14.86 -12.00
CA PRO A 9 6.75 -14.62 -12.37
C PRO A 9 6.42 -13.14 -12.14
N GLY A 10 5.90 -12.50 -13.18
CA GLY A 10 5.39 -11.14 -13.10
C GLY A 10 3.97 -11.14 -12.54
N PHE A 11 3.37 -9.95 -12.40
CA PHE A 11 2.02 -9.78 -11.85
C PHE A 11 0.90 -10.41 -12.69
N ALA A 12 1.20 -10.85 -13.92
CA ALA A 12 0.28 -11.65 -14.74
C ALA A 12 0.08 -13.09 -14.21
N ASP A 13 0.95 -13.56 -13.31
CA ASP A 13 0.84 -14.84 -12.60
C ASP A 13 0.90 -14.60 -11.08
N PRO A 14 -0.22 -14.19 -10.44
CA PRO A 14 -0.23 -13.88 -9.01
C PRO A 14 0.13 -15.08 -8.14
N VAL A 15 -0.27 -16.31 -8.52
CA VAL A 15 0.06 -17.54 -7.77
C VAL A 15 1.55 -17.84 -7.86
N GLY A 16 2.14 -17.74 -9.06
CA GLY A 16 3.58 -17.87 -9.24
C GLY A 16 4.33 -16.83 -8.41
N MET A 17 3.83 -15.60 -8.33
CA MET A 17 4.46 -14.56 -7.52
C MET A 17 4.43 -14.87 -6.02
N LEU A 18 3.31 -15.37 -5.48
CA LEU A 18 3.20 -15.82 -4.08
C LEU A 18 4.19 -16.95 -3.80
N ARG A 19 4.26 -17.98 -4.67
CA ARG A 19 5.25 -19.07 -4.54
C ARG A 19 6.69 -18.55 -4.55
N ALA A 20 7.01 -17.63 -5.45
CA ALA A 20 8.33 -17.00 -5.48
C ALA A 20 8.61 -16.16 -4.21
N CYS A 21 7.57 -15.59 -3.59
CA CYS A 21 7.66 -14.95 -2.28
C CYS A 21 8.03 -15.96 -1.20
N HIS A 22 7.35 -17.12 -1.16
CA HIS A 22 7.64 -18.16 -0.18
C HIS A 22 9.06 -18.72 -0.34
N GLU A 23 9.56 -18.88 -1.57
CA GLU A 23 10.96 -19.28 -1.81
C GLU A 23 11.95 -18.29 -1.21
N ARG A 24 11.74 -16.98 -1.44
CA ARG A 24 12.58 -15.93 -0.86
C ARG A 24 12.48 -15.92 0.67
N MET A 25 11.27 -16.09 1.20
CA MET A 25 11.02 -16.13 2.64
C MET A 25 11.74 -17.31 3.29
N ARG A 26 11.65 -18.53 2.72
CA ARG A 26 12.40 -19.72 3.17
C ARG A 26 13.90 -19.48 3.23
N ALA A 27 14.47 -18.77 2.25
CA ALA A 27 15.89 -18.43 2.28
C ALA A 27 16.26 -17.49 3.45
N ARG A 28 15.37 -16.55 3.83
CA ARG A 28 15.56 -15.68 5.00
C ARG A 28 15.39 -16.44 6.31
N LEU A 29 14.38 -17.31 6.40
CA LEU A 29 14.19 -18.20 7.55
C LEU A 29 15.41 -19.11 7.78
N ALA A 30 15.97 -19.70 6.72
CA ALA A 30 17.18 -20.51 6.81
C ALA A 30 18.43 -19.70 7.22
N THR A 31 18.46 -18.40 6.89
CA THR A 31 19.53 -17.50 7.35
C THR A 31 19.40 -17.23 8.84
N LEU A 32 18.19 -16.91 9.30
CA LEU A 32 17.90 -16.66 10.71
C LEU A 32 18.13 -17.91 11.58
N GLU A 33 17.80 -19.10 11.08
CA GLU A 33 18.02 -20.39 11.77
C GLU A 33 19.49 -20.62 12.15
N ARG A 34 20.43 -20.18 11.31
CA ARG A 34 21.87 -20.34 11.56
C ARG A 34 22.45 -19.24 12.44
N LEU A 35 21.77 -18.11 12.56
CA LEU A 35 22.32 -16.89 13.16
C LEU A 35 22.65 -17.07 14.66
N PRO A 36 21.80 -17.64 15.53
CA PRO A 36 22.13 -17.82 16.95
C PRO A 36 23.43 -18.62 17.17
N ALA A 37 23.61 -19.72 16.44
CA ALA A 37 24.82 -20.54 16.54
C ALA A 37 26.07 -19.81 16.02
N HIS A 38 25.92 -18.96 14.99
CA HIS A 38 26.99 -18.11 14.48
C HIS A 38 27.42 -17.07 15.51
N LEU A 39 26.45 -16.40 16.15
CA LEU A 39 26.70 -15.40 17.19
C LEU A 39 27.50 -15.97 18.38
N VAL A 40 27.20 -17.21 18.80
CA VAL A 40 27.95 -17.88 19.88
C VAL A 40 29.40 -18.12 19.50
N ARG A 41 29.69 -18.45 18.23
CA ARG A 41 31.05 -18.83 17.78
C ARG A 41 31.90 -17.64 17.35
N HIS A 42 31.28 -16.63 16.75
CA HIS A 42 31.98 -15.56 16.05
C HIS A 42 31.64 -14.16 16.58
N GLY A 43 30.66 -14.04 17.48
CA GLY A 43 30.14 -12.76 17.92
C GLY A 43 29.39 -12.01 16.81
N VAL A 44 29.22 -10.70 16.98
CA VAL A 44 28.54 -9.81 16.01
C VAL A 44 29.52 -9.34 14.94
N ASP A 45 30.08 -10.29 14.20
CA ASP A 45 30.94 -10.00 13.07
C ASP A 45 30.16 -9.43 11.87
N ARG A 46 30.88 -9.07 10.81
CA ARG A 46 30.26 -8.51 9.59
C ARG A 46 29.23 -9.46 8.96
N ALA A 47 29.47 -10.77 9.00
CA ALA A 47 28.56 -11.76 8.44
C ALA A 47 27.24 -11.81 9.24
N ALA A 48 27.31 -11.72 10.57
CA ALA A 48 26.13 -11.63 11.43
C ALA A 48 25.32 -10.35 11.15
N GLN A 49 26.00 -9.20 10.98
CA GLN A 49 25.36 -7.92 10.65
C GLN A 49 24.62 -7.99 9.30
N GLU A 50 25.29 -8.48 8.25
CA GLU A 50 24.71 -8.62 6.91
C GLU A 50 23.53 -9.61 6.90
N ALA A 51 23.64 -10.72 7.66
CA ALA A 51 22.55 -11.67 7.82
C ALA A 51 21.32 -11.03 8.49
N ALA A 52 21.52 -10.31 9.59
CA ALA A 52 20.46 -9.61 10.31
C ALA A 52 19.80 -8.53 9.42
N GLN A 53 20.61 -7.71 8.72
CA GLN A 53 20.12 -6.70 7.77
C GLN A 53 19.26 -7.32 6.68
N ALA A 54 19.67 -8.45 6.12
CA ALA A 54 18.92 -9.12 5.07
C ALA A 54 17.58 -9.71 5.58
N VAL A 55 17.53 -10.19 6.83
CA VAL A 55 16.28 -10.66 7.46
C VAL A 55 15.36 -9.46 7.71
N VAL A 56 15.86 -8.40 8.37
CA VAL A 56 15.10 -7.17 8.65
C VAL A 56 14.52 -6.56 7.39
N ALA A 57 15.34 -6.33 6.36
CA ALA A 57 14.90 -5.70 5.12
C ALA A 57 13.77 -6.48 4.43
N TYR A 58 13.73 -7.81 4.60
CA TYR A 58 12.69 -8.66 4.05
C TYR A 58 11.39 -8.58 4.87
N PHE A 59 11.47 -8.82 6.18
CA PHE A 59 10.29 -8.93 7.04
C PHE A 59 9.66 -7.57 7.38
N GLU A 60 10.35 -6.44 7.21
CA GLU A 60 9.73 -5.11 7.36
C GLU A 60 8.99 -4.62 6.12
N ARG A 61 9.24 -5.19 4.95
CA ARG A 61 8.71 -4.68 3.67
C ARG A 61 7.97 -5.73 2.86
N ALA A 62 8.62 -6.87 2.62
CA ALA A 62 8.10 -7.89 1.73
C ALA A 62 7.02 -8.74 2.41
N ALA A 63 7.21 -9.13 3.67
CA ALA A 63 6.25 -9.97 4.39
C ALA A 63 4.90 -9.26 4.63
N PRO A 64 4.84 -8.00 5.12
CA PRO A 64 3.54 -7.32 5.31
C PRO A 64 2.79 -7.12 3.99
N ARG A 65 3.50 -6.82 2.90
CA ARG A 65 2.88 -6.71 1.56
C ARG A 65 2.35 -8.04 1.05
N HIS A 66 3.02 -9.14 1.36
CA HIS A 66 2.60 -10.48 0.99
C HIS A 66 1.33 -10.88 1.74
N HIS A 67 1.29 -10.73 3.07
CA HIS A 67 0.06 -10.96 3.83
C HIS A 67 -1.07 -10.05 3.33
N ALA A 68 -0.78 -8.79 3.00
CA ALA A 68 -1.80 -7.88 2.46
C ALA A 68 -2.34 -8.33 1.08
N ASP A 69 -1.48 -8.88 0.20
CA ASP A 69 -1.93 -9.49 -1.06
C ASP A 69 -2.90 -10.65 -0.81
N GLU A 70 -2.69 -11.41 0.26
CA GLU A 70 -3.58 -12.48 0.67
C GLU A 70 -4.88 -11.95 1.30
N GLU A 71 -4.77 -11.09 2.31
CA GLU A 71 -5.91 -10.69 3.14
C GLU A 71 -6.86 -9.71 2.46
N ASP A 72 -6.35 -8.75 1.68
CA ASP A 72 -7.23 -7.74 1.06
C ASP A 72 -7.73 -8.18 -0.32
N ASP A 73 -7.01 -9.06 -1.02
CA ASP A 73 -7.35 -9.46 -2.39
C ASP A 73 -7.66 -10.96 -2.52
N LEU A 74 -6.71 -11.84 -2.22
CA LEU A 74 -6.84 -13.27 -2.54
C LEU A 74 -7.93 -13.96 -1.72
N PHE A 75 -7.88 -13.83 -0.39
CA PHE A 75 -8.81 -14.49 0.53
C PHE A 75 -10.25 -13.97 0.32
N PRO A 76 -10.51 -12.66 0.18
CA PRO A 76 -11.84 -12.16 -0.17
C PRO A 76 -12.34 -12.69 -1.52
N ALA A 77 -11.47 -12.75 -2.54
CA ALA A 77 -11.83 -13.31 -3.85
C ALA A 77 -12.21 -14.80 -3.74
N LEU A 78 -11.46 -15.58 -2.97
CA LEU A 78 -11.78 -16.99 -2.71
C LEU A 78 -13.09 -17.14 -1.95
N ARG A 79 -13.34 -16.35 -0.89
CA ARG A 79 -14.61 -16.39 -0.15
C ARG A 79 -15.82 -16.09 -1.04
N ALA A 80 -15.67 -15.17 -2.01
CA ALA A 80 -16.72 -14.86 -2.99
C ALA A 80 -17.03 -16.01 -3.96
N CYS A 81 -16.20 -17.07 -3.97
CA CYS A 81 -16.46 -18.30 -4.72
C CYS A 81 -17.31 -19.32 -3.95
N ALA A 82 -17.78 -19.02 -2.74
CA ALA A 82 -18.64 -19.92 -1.98
C ALA A 82 -19.83 -20.41 -2.83
N GLY A 83 -19.99 -21.74 -2.93
CA GLY A 83 -21.03 -22.37 -3.74
C GLY A 83 -20.70 -22.57 -5.22
N ARG A 84 -19.55 -22.10 -5.73
CA ARG A 84 -19.08 -22.44 -7.08
C ARG A 84 -18.67 -23.92 -7.17
N PRO A 85 -18.74 -24.55 -8.36
CA PRO A 85 -18.16 -25.87 -8.58
C PRO A 85 -16.68 -25.91 -8.15
N GLY A 86 -16.28 -26.92 -7.39
CA GLY A 86 -14.93 -27.04 -6.83
C GLY A 86 -14.73 -26.38 -5.46
N TRP A 87 -15.75 -25.67 -4.94
CA TRP A 87 -15.73 -25.14 -3.58
C TRP A 87 -15.70 -26.27 -2.54
N LEU A 88 -14.80 -26.15 -1.56
CA LEU A 88 -14.74 -27.05 -0.42
C LEU A 88 -15.33 -26.37 0.83
N PRO A 89 -16.22 -27.03 1.59
CA PRO A 89 -16.77 -26.46 2.83
C PRO A 89 -15.69 -26.06 3.85
N SER A 90 -14.55 -26.75 3.88
CA SER A 90 -13.43 -26.43 4.77
C SER A 90 -12.72 -25.12 4.43
N LEU A 91 -12.83 -24.63 3.18
CA LEU A 91 -12.00 -23.53 2.69
C LEU A 91 -12.27 -22.22 3.45
N ALA A 92 -13.51 -21.93 3.84
CA ALA A 92 -13.81 -20.74 4.63
C ALA A 92 -13.04 -20.73 5.96
N GLY A 93 -13.09 -21.83 6.72
CA GLY A 93 -12.37 -21.96 7.99
C GLY A 93 -10.84 -22.00 7.80
N GLN A 94 -10.34 -22.53 6.68
CA GLN A 94 -8.91 -22.49 6.36
C GLN A 94 -8.42 -21.06 6.13
N LEU A 95 -9.18 -20.24 5.38
CA LEU A 95 -8.85 -18.83 5.14
C LEU A 95 -8.89 -17.99 6.41
N GLU A 96 -9.85 -18.24 7.30
CA GLU A 96 -9.91 -17.59 8.63
C GLU A 96 -8.74 -17.99 9.52
N ALA A 97 -8.40 -19.28 9.55
CA ALA A 97 -7.27 -19.76 10.32
C ALA A 97 -5.93 -19.19 9.84
N LEU A 98 -5.73 -19.04 8.52
CA LEU A 98 -4.52 -18.45 7.96
C LEU A 98 -4.39 -16.96 8.27
N ALA A 99 -5.49 -16.20 8.16
CA ALA A 99 -5.49 -14.79 8.57
C ALA A 99 -5.15 -14.63 10.06
N ALA A 100 -5.70 -15.48 10.93
CA ALA A 100 -5.34 -15.49 12.35
C ALA A 100 -3.86 -15.88 12.59
N GLU A 101 -3.29 -16.74 11.74
CA GLU A 101 -1.86 -17.06 11.82
C GLU A 101 -0.98 -15.86 11.47
N HIS A 102 -1.37 -14.99 10.52
CA HIS A 102 -0.60 -13.78 10.21
C HIS A 102 -0.39 -12.89 11.43
N GLU A 103 -1.43 -12.68 12.26
CA GLU A 103 -1.31 -11.91 13.50
C GLU A 103 -0.26 -12.53 14.46
N VAL A 104 -0.24 -13.86 14.57
CA VAL A 104 0.76 -14.58 15.40
C VAL A 104 2.17 -14.41 14.83
N LEU A 105 2.33 -14.45 13.51
CA LEU A 105 3.62 -14.25 12.85
C LEU A 105 4.13 -12.82 13.03
N GLU A 106 3.26 -11.82 12.98
CA GLU A 106 3.58 -10.41 13.22
C GLU A 106 3.96 -10.15 14.68
N GLN A 107 3.24 -10.72 15.64
CA GLN A 107 3.60 -10.63 17.06
C GLN A 107 4.97 -11.29 17.35
N GLY A 108 5.22 -12.45 16.74
CA GLY A 108 6.52 -13.10 16.83
C GLY A 108 7.64 -12.30 16.17
N TRP A 109 7.35 -11.59 15.07
CA TRP A 109 8.30 -10.66 14.46
C TRP A 109 8.65 -9.50 15.39
N GLU A 110 7.67 -8.86 16.04
CA GLU A 110 7.94 -7.76 16.98
C GLU A 110 8.83 -8.18 18.14
N THR A 111 8.72 -9.44 18.58
CA THR A 111 9.60 -10.00 19.63
C THR A 111 11.05 -10.11 19.17
N LEU A 112 11.30 -10.42 17.89
CA LEU A 112 12.64 -10.59 17.32
C LEU A 112 13.23 -9.30 16.74
N ARG A 113 12.38 -8.35 16.34
CA ARG A 113 12.74 -7.21 15.51
C ARG A 113 13.81 -6.34 16.15
N LEU A 114 13.68 -6.01 17.43
CA LEU A 114 14.63 -5.13 18.12
C LEU A 114 16.03 -5.74 18.21
N ASP A 115 16.12 -7.03 18.54
CA ASP A 115 17.40 -7.74 18.59
C ASP A 115 18.05 -7.83 17.21
N LEU A 116 17.27 -8.11 16.16
CA LEU A 116 17.79 -8.17 14.80
C LEU A 116 18.26 -6.81 14.28
N HIS A 117 17.60 -5.71 14.66
CA HIS A 117 18.10 -4.35 14.37
C HIS A 117 19.39 -4.03 15.10
N ALA A 118 19.49 -4.39 16.38
CA ALA A 118 20.72 -4.22 17.15
C ALA A 118 21.88 -5.00 16.51
N LEU A 119 21.67 -6.26 16.16
CA LEU A 119 22.66 -7.07 15.44
C LEU A 119 23.03 -6.47 14.09
N ALA A 120 22.05 -5.98 13.33
CA ALA A 120 22.28 -5.31 12.05
C ALA A 120 23.15 -4.04 12.17
N ALA A 121 23.10 -3.36 13.32
CA ALA A 121 23.91 -2.18 13.65
C ALA A 121 25.29 -2.53 14.24
N GLY A 122 25.61 -3.82 14.41
CA GLY A 122 26.85 -4.28 15.03
C GLY A 122 26.84 -4.27 16.56
N CYS A 123 25.68 -4.05 17.17
CA CYS A 123 25.50 -4.11 18.61
C CYS A 123 25.28 -5.56 19.09
N ALA A 124 25.73 -5.87 20.30
CA ALA A 124 25.38 -7.11 20.96
C ALA A 124 23.88 -7.15 21.27
N ALA A 125 23.23 -8.27 21.01
CA ALA A 125 21.83 -8.51 21.33
C ALA A 125 21.63 -9.97 21.76
N ALA A 126 20.62 -10.22 22.60
CA ALA A 126 20.31 -11.54 23.13
C ALA A 126 19.26 -12.22 22.25
N LEU A 127 19.64 -12.59 21.01
CA LEU A 127 18.75 -13.31 20.12
C LEU A 127 18.52 -14.74 20.62
N GLU A 128 17.46 -14.94 21.40
CA GLU A 128 17.17 -16.21 22.06
C GLU A 128 16.81 -17.32 21.06
N ALA A 129 17.59 -18.41 21.07
CA ALA A 129 17.38 -19.53 20.16
C ALA A 129 15.98 -20.19 20.26
N PRO A 130 15.35 -20.35 21.45
CA PRO A 130 13.99 -20.87 21.54
C PRO A 130 12.96 -19.98 20.84
N THR A 131 13.04 -18.66 21.03
CA THR A 131 12.15 -17.67 20.40
C THR A 131 12.28 -17.69 18.89
N VAL A 132 13.52 -17.71 18.39
CA VAL A 132 13.80 -17.88 16.95
C VAL A 132 13.21 -19.19 16.44
N THR A 133 13.45 -20.30 17.12
CA THR A 133 12.98 -21.64 16.70
C THR A 133 11.45 -21.70 16.61
N ALA A 134 10.75 -21.16 17.61
CA ALA A 134 9.29 -21.13 17.63
C ALA A 134 8.72 -20.31 16.46
N TRP A 135 9.27 -19.14 16.19
CA TRP A 135 8.83 -18.29 15.08
C TRP A 135 9.12 -18.92 13.72
N LEU A 136 10.30 -19.51 13.53
CA LEU A 136 10.64 -20.26 12.31
C LEU A 136 9.66 -21.41 12.05
N ALA A 137 9.29 -22.16 13.10
CA ALA A 137 8.34 -23.27 12.99
C ALA A 137 6.93 -22.78 12.61
N ALA A 138 6.47 -21.68 13.21
CA ALA A 138 5.19 -21.07 12.89
C ALA A 138 5.13 -20.63 11.41
N TYR A 139 6.15 -19.90 10.94
CA TYR A 139 6.20 -19.40 9.56
C TYR A 139 6.29 -20.53 8.52
N ARG A 140 7.06 -21.59 8.81
CA ARG A 140 7.17 -22.76 7.93
C ARG A 140 5.83 -23.50 7.81
N ARG A 141 5.15 -23.73 8.94
CA ARG A 141 3.83 -24.35 8.96
C ARG A 141 2.82 -23.53 8.17
N HIS A 142 2.82 -22.22 8.36
CA HIS A 142 1.93 -21.30 7.68
C HIS A 142 2.07 -21.39 6.15
N MET A 143 3.28 -21.17 5.61
CA MET A 143 3.54 -21.27 4.17
C MET A 143 3.18 -22.64 3.59
N GLU A 144 3.42 -23.72 4.34
CA GLU A 144 3.08 -25.08 3.89
C GLU A 144 1.57 -25.26 3.75
N ARG A 145 0.79 -24.73 4.70
CA ARG A 145 -0.68 -24.74 4.62
C ARG A 145 -1.18 -23.92 3.44
N GLU A 146 -0.65 -22.73 3.21
CA GLU A 146 -1.04 -21.92 2.05
C GLU A 146 -0.78 -22.65 0.73
N GLU A 147 0.41 -23.22 0.58
CA GLU A 147 0.83 -23.88 -0.67
C GLU A 147 0.07 -25.17 -0.96
N THR A 148 -0.35 -25.89 0.08
CA THR A 148 -1.00 -27.21 -0.05
C THR A 148 -2.52 -27.13 0.05
N GLU A 149 -3.07 -26.21 0.83
CA GLU A 149 -4.50 -26.09 1.09
C GLU A 149 -5.16 -24.99 0.23
N ILE A 150 -4.49 -23.85 0.02
CA ILE A 150 -5.10 -22.64 -0.57
C ILE A 150 -4.71 -22.44 -2.04
N LEU A 151 -3.41 -22.37 -2.35
CA LEU A 151 -2.94 -22.05 -3.70
C LEU A 151 -3.47 -23.01 -4.78
N PRO A 152 -3.66 -24.33 -4.53
CA PRO A 152 -4.29 -25.23 -5.51
C PRO A 152 -5.75 -24.87 -5.79
N ARG A 153 -6.46 -24.24 -4.84
CA ARG A 153 -7.86 -23.82 -4.98
C ARG A 153 -8.01 -22.56 -5.81
N VAL A 154 -6.99 -21.70 -5.81
CA VAL A 154 -6.96 -20.48 -6.61
C VAL A 154 -7.17 -20.80 -8.10
N ALA A 155 -6.40 -21.74 -8.64
CA ALA A 155 -6.52 -22.15 -10.04
C ALA A 155 -7.85 -22.87 -10.36
N ALA A 156 -8.46 -23.51 -9.35
CA ALA A 156 -9.73 -24.22 -9.52
C ALA A 156 -10.97 -23.31 -9.45
N LEU A 157 -10.90 -22.21 -8.69
CA LEU A 157 -12.05 -21.37 -8.35
C LEU A 157 -12.07 -20.00 -9.04
N LEU A 158 -10.90 -19.40 -9.27
CA LEU A 158 -10.79 -18.06 -9.83
C LEU A 158 -10.63 -18.10 -11.35
N SER A 159 -11.41 -17.24 -12.01
CA SER A 159 -11.28 -16.98 -13.44
C SER A 159 -10.04 -16.14 -13.77
N ALA A 160 -9.66 -16.12 -15.05
CA ALA A 160 -8.53 -15.32 -15.52
C ALA A 160 -8.68 -13.81 -15.24
N SER A 161 -9.90 -13.27 -15.30
CA SER A 161 -10.16 -11.86 -14.99
C SER A 161 -10.06 -11.56 -13.50
N GLU A 162 -10.50 -12.48 -12.63
CA GLU A 162 -10.32 -12.37 -11.18
C GLU A 162 -8.84 -12.41 -10.81
N LEU A 163 -8.05 -13.31 -11.41
CA LEU A 163 -6.60 -13.38 -11.22
C LEU A 163 -5.88 -12.12 -11.73
N ALA A 164 -6.27 -11.59 -12.88
CA ALA A 164 -5.69 -10.35 -13.42
C ALA A 164 -5.93 -9.16 -12.49
N ARG A 165 -7.12 -9.08 -11.86
CA ARG A 165 -7.43 -8.03 -10.87
C ARG A 165 -6.56 -8.15 -9.62
N ILE A 166 -6.37 -9.36 -9.11
CA ILE A 166 -5.46 -9.62 -7.98
C ILE A 166 -4.04 -9.23 -8.35
N GLY A 167 -3.54 -9.68 -9.50
CA GLY A 167 -2.21 -9.31 -10.00
C GLY A 167 -1.98 -7.80 -10.08
N ALA A 168 -2.96 -7.06 -10.61
CA ALA A 168 -2.89 -5.59 -10.68
C ALA A 168 -2.85 -4.93 -9.29
N ALA A 169 -3.60 -5.45 -8.31
CA ALA A 169 -3.57 -4.95 -6.94
C ALA A 169 -2.22 -5.23 -6.26
N MET A 170 -1.68 -6.44 -6.46
CA MET A 170 -0.34 -6.80 -6.00
C MET A 170 0.76 -5.90 -6.58
N GLU A 171 0.65 -5.55 -7.87
CA GLU A 171 1.55 -4.59 -8.52
C GLU A 171 1.43 -3.20 -7.90
N ALA A 172 0.20 -2.70 -7.73
CA ALA A 172 -0.06 -1.39 -7.17
C ALA A 172 0.55 -1.21 -5.77
N ARG A 173 0.54 -2.23 -4.91
CA ARG A 173 1.18 -2.19 -3.57
C ARG A 173 2.71 -2.05 -3.61
N ARG A 174 3.33 -2.36 -4.74
CA ARG A 174 4.78 -2.36 -4.93
C ARG A 174 5.27 -1.16 -5.73
N LEU A 175 4.36 -0.50 -6.45
CA LEU A 175 4.63 0.82 -6.99
C LEU A 175 4.80 1.81 -5.84
N PRO A 176 5.71 2.79 -5.97
CA PRO A 176 5.73 3.91 -5.05
C PRO A 176 4.35 4.58 -5.07
N GLU A 177 3.88 5.05 -3.91
CA GLU A 177 2.69 5.91 -3.88
C GLU A 177 2.87 7.02 -4.91
N PRO A 178 1.86 7.31 -5.75
CA PRO A 178 1.96 8.40 -6.69
C PRO A 178 2.29 9.67 -5.93
N ALA A 179 3.40 10.31 -6.30
CA ALA A 179 3.76 11.59 -5.72
C ALA A 179 2.57 12.55 -5.84
N GLN A 180 2.28 13.28 -4.78
CA GLN A 180 1.28 14.32 -4.81
C GLN A 180 1.57 15.27 -5.99
N PRO A 181 0.56 15.68 -6.77
CA PRO A 181 0.78 16.64 -7.83
C PRO A 181 1.46 17.90 -7.27
N ALA A 182 2.40 18.46 -8.02
CA ALA A 182 3.03 19.73 -7.69
C ALA A 182 2.47 20.85 -8.56
N LEU A 183 2.47 22.08 -8.05
CA LEU A 183 2.29 23.26 -8.91
C LEU A 183 3.52 23.39 -9.83
N PRO A 184 3.35 23.57 -11.14
CA PRO A 184 4.48 23.75 -12.04
C PRO A 184 5.16 25.10 -11.79
N PRO A 185 6.47 25.23 -12.06
CA PRO A 185 7.15 26.52 -12.00
C PRO A 185 6.52 27.52 -12.98
N GLY A 186 6.51 28.80 -12.62
CA GLY A 186 6.03 29.88 -13.50
C GLY A 186 4.50 30.08 -13.51
N VAL A 187 3.76 29.44 -12.59
CA VAL A 187 2.36 29.79 -12.33
C VAL A 187 2.24 30.83 -11.22
N ALA A 188 1.23 31.68 -11.33
CA ALA A 188 0.92 32.72 -10.35
C ALA A 188 -0.51 32.54 -9.85
N ALA A 189 -0.72 32.80 -8.56
CA ALA A 189 -2.04 32.80 -7.95
C ALA A 189 -2.89 33.91 -8.59
N ARG A 190 -4.11 33.56 -9.04
CA ARG A 190 -5.06 34.47 -9.69
C ARG A 190 -6.29 34.72 -8.84
N HIS A 191 -6.71 33.72 -8.06
CA HIS A 191 -7.87 33.83 -7.19
C HIS A 191 -7.70 32.93 -5.96
N VAL A 192 -8.18 33.39 -4.81
CA VAL A 192 -8.27 32.60 -3.57
C VAL A 192 -9.71 32.67 -3.10
N THR A 193 -10.35 31.52 -2.85
CA THR A 193 -11.73 31.48 -2.38
C THR A 193 -11.84 31.95 -0.93
N ALA A 194 -13.07 32.28 -0.50
CA ALA A 194 -13.40 32.21 0.91
C ALA A 194 -13.13 30.79 1.45
N PRO A 195 -12.79 30.66 2.75
CA PRO A 195 -12.56 29.36 3.35
C PRO A 195 -13.86 28.57 3.44
N TYR A 196 -13.79 27.32 3.01
CA TYR A 196 -14.85 26.32 3.15
C TYR A 196 -14.67 25.54 4.46
N THR A 197 -15.78 25.00 4.93
CA THR A 197 -15.93 24.14 6.11
C THR A 197 -16.71 22.87 5.74
N GLU A 198 -16.83 21.93 6.67
CA GLU A 198 -17.64 20.72 6.48
C GLU A 198 -19.12 21.01 6.18
N THR A 199 -19.63 22.17 6.62
CA THR A 199 -21.05 22.53 6.48
C THR A 199 -21.37 23.32 5.23
N ASP A 200 -20.41 24.09 4.69
CA ASP A 200 -20.63 24.99 3.54
C ASP A 200 -19.87 24.57 2.27
N LEU A 201 -19.26 23.38 2.26
CA LEU A 201 -18.54 22.82 1.11
C LEU A 201 -19.43 22.70 -0.15
N PRO A 202 -19.09 23.40 -1.26
CA PRO A 202 -19.82 23.32 -2.53
C PRO A 202 -20.03 21.89 -3.03
N GLN A 203 -21.21 21.63 -3.60
CA GLN A 203 -21.57 20.30 -4.12
C GLN A 203 -20.63 19.84 -5.23
N ALA A 204 -20.16 20.76 -6.08
CA ALA A 204 -19.18 20.45 -7.13
C ALA A 204 -17.90 19.82 -6.57
N LEU A 205 -17.39 20.30 -5.42
CA LEU A 205 -16.20 19.73 -4.78
C LEU A 205 -16.47 18.36 -4.15
N ARG A 206 -17.72 18.04 -3.80
CA ARG A 206 -18.09 16.70 -3.30
C ARG A 206 -18.21 15.68 -4.45
N LEU A 207 -18.69 16.12 -5.62
CA LEU A 207 -19.05 15.24 -6.74
C LEU A 207 -17.94 15.07 -7.79
N GLY A 208 -17.09 16.07 -7.96
CA GLY A 208 -15.99 16.03 -8.93
C GLY A 208 -15.83 17.35 -9.66
N HIS A 209 -15.23 18.34 -9.01
CA HIS A 209 -14.90 19.62 -9.63
C HIS A 209 -13.74 19.43 -10.60
N VAL A 210 -13.72 20.16 -11.71
CA VAL A 210 -12.65 20.08 -12.71
C VAL A 210 -12.36 21.47 -13.25
N THR A 211 -11.08 21.78 -13.44
CA THR A 211 -10.66 22.98 -14.13
C THR A 211 -10.20 22.66 -15.53
N GLU A 212 -10.35 23.61 -16.45
CA GLU A 212 -9.87 23.46 -17.83
C GLU A 212 -8.35 23.66 -17.93
N ALA A 213 -7.79 23.27 -19.08
CA ALA A 213 -6.38 23.43 -19.39
C ALA A 213 -5.88 24.85 -19.06
N GLY A 214 -4.74 24.93 -18.35
CA GLY A 214 -4.13 26.20 -17.96
C GLY A 214 -4.59 26.78 -16.62
N VAL A 215 -5.51 26.12 -15.91
CA VAL A 215 -5.93 26.51 -14.54
C VAL A 215 -5.65 25.38 -13.55
N TRP A 216 -4.69 25.60 -12.66
CA TRP A 216 -4.37 24.70 -11.54
C TRP A 216 -5.13 25.14 -10.30
N VAL A 217 -5.43 24.18 -9.42
CA VAL A 217 -6.00 24.47 -8.10
C VAL A 217 -5.03 23.99 -7.03
N CYS A 218 -4.96 24.68 -5.90
CA CYS A 218 -4.29 24.21 -4.71
C CYS A 218 -5.24 24.30 -3.51
N ILE A 219 -5.47 23.18 -2.84
CA ILE A 219 -6.27 23.07 -1.63
C ILE A 219 -5.35 23.35 -0.44
N THR A 220 -5.58 24.40 0.33
CA THR A 220 -4.76 24.70 1.52
C THR A 220 -5.58 24.54 2.78
N VAL A 221 -5.14 23.69 3.70
CA VAL A 221 -5.87 23.41 4.95
C VAL A 221 -5.38 24.33 6.06
N GLU A 222 -6.30 25.06 6.67
CA GLU A 222 -6.03 25.97 7.78
C GLU A 222 -6.27 25.29 9.12
N GLN A 223 -7.30 24.44 9.21
CA GLN A 223 -7.66 23.71 10.41
C GLN A 223 -8.24 22.34 10.06
N GLY A 224 -8.02 21.36 10.95
CA GLY A 224 -8.55 20.01 10.80
C GLY A 224 -7.82 19.21 9.73
N ARG A 225 -8.54 18.28 9.09
CA ARG A 225 -8.03 17.42 8.03
C ARG A 225 -8.99 17.36 6.86
N VAL A 226 -8.43 17.30 5.67
CA VAL A 226 -9.17 17.19 4.41
C VAL A 226 -8.55 16.09 3.59
N ARG A 227 -9.38 15.17 3.09
CA ARG A 227 -8.99 14.21 2.06
C ARG A 227 -9.36 14.80 0.69
N TYR A 228 -8.48 14.68 -0.29
CA TYR A 228 -8.87 14.89 -1.70
C TYR A 228 -8.41 13.74 -2.59
N ARG A 229 -9.14 13.53 -3.68
CA ARG A 229 -8.91 12.42 -4.62
C ARG A 229 -9.20 12.84 -6.05
N LEU A 230 -8.30 12.51 -6.98
CA LEU A 230 -8.57 12.63 -8.41
C LEU A 230 -9.48 11.48 -8.86
N ARG A 231 -10.40 11.74 -9.79
CA ARG A 231 -11.31 10.72 -10.34
C ARG A 231 -10.74 9.95 -11.53
N SER A 232 -9.58 10.34 -12.05
CA SER A 232 -8.91 9.66 -13.15
C SER A 232 -7.97 8.55 -12.63
N GLY A 233 -8.27 7.28 -12.94
CA GLY A 233 -7.36 6.15 -12.71
C GLY A 233 -7.29 5.64 -11.25
N THR A 234 -6.55 4.54 -11.06
CA THR A 234 -6.36 3.86 -9.77
C THR A 234 -5.80 4.81 -8.70
N ARG A 235 -6.47 4.78 -7.54
CA ARG A 235 -6.38 5.69 -6.39
C ARG A 235 -4.94 6.10 -6.05
N PRO A 236 -4.70 7.41 -6.02
CA PRO A 236 -4.28 7.98 -4.75
C PRO A 236 -5.35 8.91 -4.18
N GLU A 237 -5.55 8.79 -2.87
CA GLU A 237 -6.16 9.83 -2.04
C GLU A 237 -5.04 10.48 -1.25
N TRP A 238 -5.09 11.80 -1.09
CA TRP A 238 -4.13 12.51 -0.25
C TRP A 238 -4.84 13.10 0.95
N MET A 239 -4.21 12.91 2.10
CA MET A 239 -4.63 13.50 3.36
C MET A 239 -3.84 14.79 3.60
N LEU A 240 -4.56 15.88 3.79
CA LEU A 240 -4.00 17.19 4.12
C LEU A 240 -4.37 17.52 5.56
N ALA A 241 -3.38 17.81 6.40
CA ALA A 241 -3.58 18.37 7.74
C ALA A 241 -3.39 19.89 7.72
N ALA A 242 -3.71 20.56 8.83
CA ALA A 242 -3.49 22.00 8.98
C ALA A 242 -2.04 22.40 8.65
N GLY A 243 -1.88 23.33 7.71
CA GLY A 243 -0.59 23.76 7.17
C GLY A 243 -0.22 23.10 5.84
N ASP A 244 -0.87 21.99 5.47
CA ASP A 244 -0.59 21.28 4.22
C ASP A 244 -1.33 21.90 3.03
N ALA A 245 -0.79 21.63 1.84
CA ALA A 245 -1.36 22.06 0.58
C ALA A 245 -1.41 20.92 -0.44
N GLY A 246 -2.50 20.85 -1.21
CA GLY A 246 -2.74 19.85 -2.23
C GLY A 246 -3.00 20.43 -3.60
N PRO A 247 -2.00 20.44 -4.49
CA PRO A 247 -2.20 20.82 -5.88
C PRO A 247 -3.05 19.80 -6.65
N VAL A 248 -3.84 20.33 -7.58
CA VAL A 248 -4.67 19.60 -8.53
C VAL A 248 -4.35 20.14 -9.93
N PRO A 249 -3.92 19.27 -10.86
CA PRO A 249 -3.64 19.67 -12.23
C PRO A 249 -4.92 19.94 -13.04
N PRO A 250 -4.85 20.80 -14.08
CA PRO A 250 -5.91 21.02 -15.04
C PRO A 250 -6.44 19.72 -15.65
N GLY A 251 -7.73 19.66 -15.97
CA GLY A 251 -8.37 18.55 -16.68
C GLY A 251 -8.57 17.29 -15.84
N HIS A 252 -8.21 17.30 -14.55
CA HIS A 252 -8.37 16.16 -13.66
C HIS A 252 -9.52 16.43 -12.69
N PRO A 253 -10.67 15.75 -12.84
CA PRO A 253 -11.77 15.93 -11.90
C PRO A 253 -11.37 15.44 -10.52
N TYR A 254 -11.73 16.18 -9.48
CA TYR A 254 -11.33 15.88 -8.10
C TYR A 254 -12.46 16.08 -7.11
N VAL A 255 -12.43 15.28 -6.06
CA VAL A 255 -13.36 15.37 -4.92
C VAL A 255 -12.62 15.74 -3.66
N VAL A 256 -13.30 16.47 -2.78
CA VAL A 256 -12.79 16.93 -1.49
C VAL A 256 -13.75 16.49 -0.39
N GLU A 257 -13.19 15.91 0.67
CA GLU A 257 -13.91 15.36 1.81
C GLU A 257 -13.27 15.88 3.12
N PRO A 258 -13.93 16.79 3.84
CA PRO A 258 -13.55 17.17 5.19
C PRO A 258 -13.68 15.99 6.15
N LEU A 259 -12.64 15.72 6.95
CA LEU A 259 -12.64 14.63 7.92
C LEU A 259 -12.90 15.18 9.32
N GLY A 260 -14.19 15.35 9.62
CA GLY A 260 -14.64 16.07 10.81
C GLY A 260 -14.64 17.59 10.58
N ARG A 261 -14.45 18.36 11.66
CA ARG A 261 -14.37 19.81 11.56
C ARG A 261 -13.10 20.21 10.82
N ALA A 262 -13.25 20.95 9.72
CA ALA A 262 -12.12 21.41 8.94
C ALA A 262 -12.36 22.80 8.37
N ARG A 263 -11.28 23.50 8.05
CA ARG A 263 -11.32 24.79 7.37
C ARG A 263 -10.21 24.84 6.34
N PHE A 264 -10.56 25.13 5.08
CA PHE A 264 -9.60 25.13 3.98
C PHE A 264 -10.01 26.09 2.86
N ARG A 265 -9.05 26.48 2.01
CA ARG A 265 -9.27 27.37 0.86
C ARG A 265 -8.83 26.71 -0.42
N LEU A 266 -9.36 27.20 -1.55
CA LEU A 266 -8.82 26.90 -2.87
C LEU A 266 -8.09 28.14 -3.40
N THR A 267 -6.85 27.95 -3.83
CA THR A 267 -6.12 28.94 -4.63
C THR A 267 -6.05 28.46 -6.06
N PHE A 268 -6.50 29.30 -6.99
CA PHE A 268 -6.43 29.05 -8.43
C PHE A 268 -5.19 29.72 -9.00
N TYR A 269 -4.43 28.95 -9.77
CA TYR A 269 -3.19 29.39 -10.40
C TYR A 269 -3.30 29.29 -11.93
N CYS A 270 -2.64 30.21 -12.61
CA CYS A 270 -2.46 30.16 -14.06
C CYS A 270 -1.02 30.51 -14.41
N ALA A 271 -0.59 30.22 -15.65
CA ALA A 271 0.70 30.68 -16.15
C ALA A 271 0.85 32.21 -15.96
N ALA A 272 2.03 32.66 -15.52
CA ALA A 272 2.28 34.08 -15.23
C ALA A 272 2.01 34.98 -16.46
N ASN A 273 2.30 34.48 -17.66
CA ASN A 273 2.22 35.21 -18.93
C ASN A 273 1.09 34.73 -19.86
N GLY A 274 0.16 33.89 -19.37
CA GLY A 274 -0.94 33.34 -20.18
C GLY A 274 -2.31 33.88 -19.76
N GLY A 275 -3.24 34.00 -20.71
CA GLY A 275 -4.64 34.32 -20.42
C GLY A 275 -5.41 33.08 -19.97
N CYS A 276 -5.99 33.13 -18.77
CA CYS A 276 -6.83 32.04 -18.24
C CYS A 276 -8.19 32.52 -17.73
N ASP A 277 -8.49 33.82 -17.81
CA ASP A 277 -9.62 34.45 -17.10
C ASP A 277 -10.96 33.80 -17.43
N ALA A 278 -11.20 33.42 -18.69
CA ALA A 278 -12.43 32.75 -19.09
C ALA A 278 -12.57 31.35 -18.46
N ALA A 279 -11.48 30.56 -18.42
CA ALA A 279 -11.45 29.23 -17.81
C ALA A 279 -11.56 29.32 -16.27
N LEU A 280 -10.88 30.30 -15.68
CA LEU A 280 -10.95 30.59 -14.25
C LEU A 280 -12.39 30.97 -13.85
N ASN A 281 -13.02 31.89 -14.58
CA ASN A 281 -14.39 32.31 -14.28
C ASN A 281 -15.37 31.14 -14.36
N ARG A 282 -15.25 30.26 -15.38
CA ARG A 282 -16.08 29.05 -15.45
C ARG A 282 -15.89 28.14 -14.25
N ALA A 283 -14.65 27.88 -13.83
CA ALA A 283 -14.37 27.09 -12.64
C ALA A 283 -15.02 27.70 -11.39
N LEU A 284 -14.85 29.01 -11.17
CA LEU A 284 -15.44 29.70 -10.03
C LEU A 284 -16.97 29.68 -10.05
N THR A 285 -17.60 29.81 -11.21
CA THR A 285 -19.07 29.70 -11.34
C THR A 285 -19.58 28.34 -10.86
N THR A 286 -18.86 27.25 -11.11
CA THR A 286 -19.27 25.91 -10.63
C THR A 286 -19.14 25.73 -9.12
N LEU A 287 -18.38 26.60 -8.44
CA LEU A 287 -18.22 26.60 -6.99
C LEU A 287 -19.18 27.55 -6.28
N ALA A 288 -19.96 28.34 -7.03
CA ALA A 288 -21.01 29.15 -6.44
C ALA A 288 -22.03 28.24 -5.74
N PRO A 289 -22.63 28.68 -4.63
CA PRO A 289 -23.74 27.96 -4.02
C PRO A 289 -24.85 27.78 -5.05
N SER A 290 -25.43 26.58 -5.15
CA SER A 290 -26.62 26.38 -6.00
C SER A 290 -27.73 27.27 -5.46
N GLU A 291 -28.34 28.09 -6.31
CA GLU A 291 -29.61 28.73 -5.96
C GLU A 291 -30.61 27.63 -5.61
N ALA A 292 -31.20 27.74 -4.42
CA ALA A 292 -32.11 26.76 -3.83
C ALA A 292 -33.47 26.73 -4.53
#